data_AF-A0A484CR68-F1
#
_entry.id   AF-A0A484CR68-F1
#
_cell.length_a   1.000
_cell.length_b   1.000
_cell.length_c   1.000
_cell.angle_alpha   90.00
_cell.angle_beta   90.00
_cell.angle_gamma   90.00
#
_symmetry.space_group_name_H-M   'P 1'
#
loop_
_entity.id
_entity.type
_entity.pdbx_description
1 polymer ?
#
loop_
_entity_poly.entity_id
_entity_poly.type
_entity_poly.pdbx_seq_one_letter_code
_entity_poly.pdbx_strand_id
1 'polypeptide(L)'
;MAASNGKGEKVSKFETLKLLEKCRKERDDAMHRESVLREKLRQYESRMRSTEALKQKLKTLTMDNKELRKQVKALRNEIGLECNPKFNGKTTKDIINDLHEKDRECSSLVEKAGKLSLTIDDLTSELANTVTSKTLLEDQVQSLQQNLKDMTNNQRRLLKLWEDKKVQREQLALPAIAQKHCNTGNRQEHGQLFNRGPQRSFECMWRDMGNSGK
;
A
#
# COMPACT_ATOMS: atom_id res chain seq x y z
N MET A 1 -70.68 42.39 124.60
CA MET A 1 -69.47 43.20 124.35
C MET A 1 -69.06 42.94 122.90
N ALA A 2 -69.20 43.90 121.98
CA ALA A 2 -68.25 44.99 121.70
C ALA A 2 -66.85 44.43 121.36
N ALA A 3 -66.16 44.75 120.28
CA ALA A 3 -66.39 45.54 119.07
C ALA A 3 -65.20 45.22 118.13
N SER A 4 -65.36 45.59 116.85
CA SER A 4 -64.29 46.01 115.92
C SER A 4 -63.12 45.05 115.63
N ASN A 5 -63.10 44.50 114.42
CA ASN A 5 -62.07 44.92 113.49
C ASN A 5 -62.48 44.68 112.02
N GLY A 6 -63.14 45.70 111.47
CA GLY A 6 -63.29 45.84 110.03
C GLY A 6 -61.93 46.22 109.43
N LYS A 7 -61.40 45.36 108.58
CA LYS A 7 -60.48 45.69 107.49
C LYS A 7 -60.51 44.49 106.54
N GLY A 8 -61.66 44.31 105.89
CA GLY A 8 -61.67 43.60 104.62
C GLY A 8 -60.59 44.23 103.75
N GLU A 9 -59.79 43.38 103.12
CA GLU A 9 -58.83 43.72 102.08
C GLU A 9 -59.53 44.58 101.01
N LYS A 10 -59.64 45.87 101.27
CA LYS A 10 -59.93 46.87 100.26
C LYS A 10 -58.61 47.09 99.55
N VAL A 11 -58.19 46.08 98.79
CA VAL A 11 -57.35 46.32 97.62
C VAL A 11 -58.02 47.48 96.91
N SER A 12 -57.35 48.64 96.92
CA SER A 12 -57.94 49.86 96.37
C SER A 12 -58.40 49.54 94.95
N LYS A 13 -59.55 50.03 94.49
CA LYS A 13 -60.03 49.78 93.10
C LYS A 13 -58.91 49.96 92.06
N PHE A 14 -57.99 50.88 92.33
CA PHE A 14 -56.77 51.11 91.58
C PHE A 14 -55.80 49.91 91.51
N GLU A 15 -55.54 49.24 92.63
CA GLU A 15 -54.68 48.04 92.68
C GLU A 15 -55.30 46.86 91.97
N THR A 16 -56.63 46.66 92.10
CA THR A 16 -57.34 45.61 91.35
C THR A 16 -57.27 45.87 89.85
N LEU A 17 -57.45 47.12 89.41
CA LEU A 17 -57.30 47.52 88.01
C LEU A 17 -55.89 47.25 87.49
N LYS A 18 -54.86 47.60 88.28
CA LYS A 18 -53.46 47.37 87.94
C LYS A 18 -53.14 45.87 87.80
N LEU A 19 -53.74 45.03 88.65
CA LEU A 19 -53.57 43.57 88.59
C LEU A 19 -54.24 42.98 87.34
N LEU A 20 -55.44 43.44 87.00
CA LEU A 20 -56.13 43.04 85.77
C LEU A 20 -55.36 43.46 84.51
N GLU A 21 -54.78 44.67 84.51
CA GLU A 21 -53.96 45.16 83.42
C GLU A 21 -52.67 44.34 83.26
N LYS A 22 -52.05 43.95 84.38
CA LYS A 22 -50.91 43.01 84.39
C LYS A 22 -51.29 41.64 83.84
N CYS A 23 -52.38 41.03 84.32
CA CYS A 23 -52.87 39.74 83.82
C CYS A 23 -53.21 39.78 82.33
N ARG A 24 -53.81 40.90 81.86
CA ARG A 24 -54.10 41.10 80.44
C ARG A 24 -52.82 41.14 79.61
N LYS A 25 -51.82 41.90 80.08
CA LYS A 25 -50.52 41.99 79.42
C LYS A 25 -49.80 40.63 79.38
N GLU A 26 -49.77 39.90 80.49
CA GLU A 26 -49.17 38.56 80.56
C GLU A 26 -49.86 37.56 79.63
N ARG A 27 -51.18 37.61 79.52
CA ARG A 27 -51.95 36.82 78.55
C ARG A 27 -51.58 37.19 77.11
N ASP A 28 -51.54 38.48 76.80
CA ASP A 28 -51.23 38.95 75.44
C ASP A 28 -49.78 38.59 75.06
N ASP A 29 -48.83 38.69 76.00
CA ASP A 29 -47.43 38.25 75.82
C ASP A 29 -47.31 36.72 75.69
N ALA A 30 -48.14 35.95 76.39
CA ALA A 30 -48.21 34.49 76.25
C ALA A 30 -48.77 34.10 74.88
N MET A 31 -49.85 34.75 74.43
CA MET A 31 -50.44 34.56 73.10
C MET A 31 -49.45 34.93 71.98
N HIS A 32 -48.70 36.03 72.15
CA HIS A 32 -47.68 36.43 71.18
C HIS A 32 -46.55 35.39 71.10
N ARG A 33 -46.04 34.93 72.25
CA ARG A 33 -45.03 33.86 72.31
C ARG A 33 -45.51 32.56 71.68
N GLU A 34 -46.76 32.16 71.95
CA GLU A 34 -47.38 30.99 71.35
C GLU A 34 -47.45 31.11 69.82
N SER A 35 -47.90 32.26 69.31
CA SER A 35 -47.99 32.52 67.86
C SER A 35 -46.62 32.40 67.18
N VAL A 36 -45.57 32.97 67.79
CA VAL A 36 -44.19 32.86 67.30
C VAL A 36 -43.71 31.40 67.30
N LEU A 37 -44.02 30.62 68.33
CA LEU A 37 -43.65 29.21 68.40
C LEU A 37 -44.39 28.36 67.37
N ARG A 38 -45.68 28.61 67.15
CA ARG A 38 -46.49 27.93 66.11
C ARG A 38 -45.94 28.21 64.72
N GLU A 39 -45.56 29.45 64.41
CA GLU A 39 -44.97 29.78 63.10
C GLU A 39 -43.59 29.13 62.93
N LYS A 40 -42.75 29.12 63.98
CA LYS A 40 -41.47 28.38 63.96
C LYS A 40 -41.69 26.89 63.70
N LEU A 41 -42.66 26.26 64.36
CA LEU A 41 -43.00 24.86 64.14
C LEU A 41 -43.40 24.60 62.69
N ARG A 42 -44.27 25.44 62.13
CA ARG A 42 -44.69 25.36 60.71
C ARG A 42 -43.50 25.44 59.74
N GLN A 43 -42.53 26.32 60.03
CA GLN A 43 -41.31 26.43 59.22
C GLN A 43 -40.42 25.20 59.32
N TYR A 44 -40.26 24.63 60.52
CA TYR A 44 -39.50 23.39 60.71
C TYR A 44 -40.13 22.21 59.98
N GLU A 45 -41.45 22.04 60.06
CA GLU A 45 -42.18 21.00 59.32
C GLU A 45 -42.05 21.15 57.81
N SER A 46 -42.06 22.39 57.29
CA SER A 46 -41.82 22.66 55.87
C SER A 46 -40.40 22.29 55.45
N ARG A 47 -39.39 22.69 56.24
CA ARG A 47 -37.98 22.32 56.01
C ARG A 47 -37.73 20.82 56.11
N MET A 48 -38.40 20.13 57.02
CA MET A 48 -38.28 18.68 57.19
C MET A 48 -38.80 17.97 55.94
N ARG A 49 -40.01 18.33 55.48
CA ARG A 49 -40.60 17.80 54.23
C ARG A 49 -39.72 18.04 53.01
N SER A 50 -39.14 19.24 52.86
CA SER A 50 -38.25 19.54 51.74
C SER A 50 -36.93 18.75 51.81
N THR A 51 -36.37 18.57 53.01
CA THR A 51 -35.16 17.78 53.22
C THR A 51 -35.38 16.31 52.91
N GLU A 52 -36.54 15.75 53.28
CA GLU A 52 -36.91 14.37 52.95
C GLU A 52 -37.09 14.17 51.43
N ALA A 53 -37.76 15.11 50.75
CA ALA A 53 -37.87 15.09 49.30
C ALA A 53 -36.50 15.13 48.60
N LEU A 54 -35.57 15.96 49.10
CA LEU A 54 -34.20 16.01 48.59
C LEU A 54 -33.43 14.72 48.84
N LYS A 55 -33.56 14.11 50.03
CA LYS A 55 -32.94 12.80 50.34
C LYS A 55 -33.44 11.72 49.37
N GLN A 56 -34.73 11.70 49.08
CA GLN A 56 -35.28 10.73 48.13
C GLN A 56 -34.77 10.97 46.71
N LYS A 57 -34.73 12.23 46.25
CA LYS A 57 -34.16 12.60 44.95
C LYS A 57 -32.69 12.21 44.82
N LEU A 58 -31.90 12.37 45.89
CA LEU A 58 -30.50 11.97 45.93
C LEU A 58 -30.34 10.44 45.81
N LYS A 59 -31.19 9.66 46.50
CA LYS A 59 -31.18 8.20 46.38
C LYS A 59 -31.50 7.74 44.96
N THR A 60 -32.52 8.32 44.34
CA THR A 60 -32.88 8.04 42.94
C THR A 60 -31.71 8.37 42.00
N LEU A 61 -31.16 9.58 42.09
CA LEU A 61 -30.02 9.99 41.25
C LEU A 61 -28.78 9.11 41.45
N THR A 62 -28.53 8.63 42.68
CA THR A 62 -27.42 7.72 42.96
C THR A 62 -27.62 6.36 42.27
N MET A 63 -28.85 5.84 42.29
CA MET A 63 -29.20 4.60 41.62
C MET A 63 -29.09 4.75 40.10
N ASP A 64 -29.62 5.84 39.53
CA ASP A 64 -29.54 6.14 38.11
C ASP A 64 -28.08 6.29 37.65
N ASN A 65 -27.24 6.98 38.45
CA ASN A 65 -25.81 7.11 38.16
C ASN A 65 -25.11 5.74 38.14
N LYS A 66 -25.45 4.86 39.08
CA LYS A 66 -24.90 3.50 39.12
C LYS A 66 -25.32 2.71 37.88
N GLU A 67 -26.56 2.85 37.43
CA GLU A 67 -27.06 2.15 36.25
C GLU A 67 -26.44 2.70 34.96
N LEU A 68 -26.34 4.02 34.81
CA LEU A 68 -25.64 4.66 33.69
C LEU A 68 -24.18 4.18 33.58
N ARG A 69 -23.48 4.03 34.71
CA ARG A 69 -22.10 3.48 34.69
C ARG A 69 -22.05 2.05 34.17
N LYS A 70 -23.04 1.21 34.48
CA LYS A 70 -23.11 -0.16 33.92
C LYS A 70 -23.41 -0.13 32.42
N GLN A 71 -24.36 0.70 31.99
CA GLN A 71 -24.70 0.85 30.58
C GLN A 71 -23.50 1.34 29.76
N VAL A 72 -22.77 2.36 30.25
CA VAL A 72 -21.53 2.83 29.60
C VAL A 72 -20.50 1.71 29.48
N LYS A 73 -20.32 0.90 30.53
CA LYS A 73 -19.39 -0.25 30.49
C LYS A 73 -19.85 -1.32 29.50
N ALA A 74 -21.15 -1.61 29.44
CA ALA A 74 -21.70 -2.57 28.47
C ALA A 74 -21.48 -2.06 27.03
N LEU A 75 -21.83 -0.81 26.75
CA LEU A 75 -21.65 -0.19 25.44
C LEU A 75 -20.19 -0.21 25.01
N ARG A 76 -19.24 0.20 25.86
CA ARG A 76 -17.79 0.16 25.54
C ARG A 76 -17.30 -1.24 25.16
N ASN A 77 -17.85 -2.28 25.79
CA ASN A 77 -17.55 -3.66 25.43
C ASN A 77 -18.21 -4.06 24.10
N GLU A 78 -19.47 -3.66 23.87
CA GLU A 78 -20.19 -3.94 22.62
C GLU A 78 -19.54 -3.29 21.40
N ILE A 79 -19.03 -2.06 21.55
CA ILE A 79 -18.32 -1.35 20.47
C ILE A 79 -16.83 -1.69 20.39
N GLY A 80 -16.34 -2.64 21.20
CA GLY A 80 -14.96 -3.12 21.13
C GLY A 80 -13.89 -2.07 21.48
N LEU A 81 -14.22 -1.09 22.32
CA LEU A 81 -13.25 -0.11 22.85
C LEU A 81 -12.41 -0.69 24.00
N GLU A 82 -12.89 -1.73 24.68
CA GLU A 82 -12.21 -2.40 25.79
C GLU A 82 -11.94 -3.87 25.44
N CYS A 83 -10.82 -4.42 25.93
CA CYS A 83 -10.48 -5.83 25.72
C CYS A 83 -11.34 -6.72 26.62
N ASN A 84 -12.49 -7.16 26.11
CA ASN A 84 -13.34 -8.15 26.77
C ASN A 84 -13.14 -9.52 26.11
N PRO A 85 -12.76 -10.57 26.86
CA PRO A 85 -12.57 -11.92 26.30
C PRO A 85 -13.86 -12.56 25.74
N LYS A 86 -15.04 -11.98 26.01
CA LYS A 86 -16.32 -12.40 25.40
C LYS A 86 -16.67 -11.66 24.12
N PHE A 87 -15.87 -10.68 23.70
CA PHE A 87 -16.09 -9.92 22.48
C PHE A 87 -15.60 -10.74 21.29
N ASN A 88 -16.53 -11.16 20.42
CA ASN A 88 -16.24 -11.99 19.25
C ASN A 88 -15.83 -11.16 18.00
N GLY A 89 -15.82 -9.82 18.11
CA GLY A 89 -15.41 -8.92 17.03
C GLY A 89 -13.93 -8.54 17.10
N LYS A 90 -13.45 -7.81 16.09
CA LYS A 90 -12.15 -7.12 16.17
C LYS A 90 -12.31 -5.85 16.98
N THR A 91 -11.49 -5.69 18.01
CA THR A 91 -11.48 -4.44 18.80
C THR A 91 -10.93 -3.30 17.95
N THR A 92 -11.18 -2.05 18.36
CA THR A 92 -10.55 -0.89 17.70
C THR A 92 -9.03 -1.03 17.66
N LYS A 93 -8.43 -1.61 18.70
CA LYS A 93 -6.99 -1.88 18.78
C LYS A 93 -6.55 -2.91 17.73
N ASP A 94 -7.32 -3.98 17.52
CA ASP A 94 -7.01 -4.99 16.50
C ASP A 94 -7.06 -4.40 15.10
N ILE A 95 -8.05 -3.55 14.82
CA ILE A 95 -8.16 -2.84 13.53
C ILE A 95 -6.97 -1.91 13.32
N ILE A 96 -6.57 -1.14 14.34
CA ILE A 96 -5.39 -0.26 14.27
C ILE A 96 -4.12 -1.07 13.99
N ASN A 97 -3.94 -2.21 14.65
CA ASN A 97 -2.79 -3.08 14.43
C ASN A 97 -2.78 -3.66 13.00
N ASP A 98 -3.93 -4.12 12.51
CA ASP A 98 -4.08 -4.62 11.14
C ASP A 98 -3.72 -3.53 10.12
N LEU A 99 -4.16 -2.29 10.35
CA LEU A 99 -3.81 -1.15 9.49
C LEU A 99 -2.31 -0.85 9.51
N HIS A 100 -1.66 -0.90 10.68
CA HIS A 100 -0.21 -0.74 10.78
C HIS A 100 0.58 -1.88 10.10
N GLU A 101 0.07 -3.12 10.14
CA GLU A 101 0.68 -4.22 9.39
C GLU A 101 0.53 -4.00 7.89
N LYS A 102 -0.66 -3.58 7.43
CA LYS A 102 -0.90 -3.27 6.02
C LYS A 102 -0.04 -2.12 5.51
N ASP A 103 0.17 -1.09 6.32
CA ASP A 103 1.05 0.03 5.98
C ASP A 103 2.51 -0.41 5.82
N ARG A 104 2.98 -1.32 6.69
CA ARG A 104 4.30 -1.95 6.58
C ARG A 104 4.43 -2.82 5.33
N GLU A 105 3.42 -3.63 5.03
CA GLU A 105 3.36 -4.42 3.79
C GLU A 105 3.41 -3.53 2.55
N CYS A 106 2.59 -2.47 2.51
CA CYS A 106 2.58 -1.48 1.42
C CYS A 106 3.95 -0.84 1.23
N SER A 107 4.60 -0.41 2.32
CA SER A 107 5.95 0.18 2.27
C SER A 107 6.97 -0.80 1.67
N SER A 108 6.94 -2.07 2.10
CA SER A 108 7.80 -3.13 1.53
C SER A 108 7.52 -3.37 0.04
N LEU A 109 6.25 -3.33 -0.38
CA LEU A 109 5.88 -3.48 -1.78
C LEU A 109 6.37 -2.31 -2.64
N VAL A 110 6.28 -1.07 -2.13
CA VAL A 110 6.80 0.12 -2.81
C VAL A 110 8.31 0.02 -3.01
N GLU A 111 9.06 -0.39 -1.97
CA GLU A 111 10.51 -0.59 -2.09
C GLU A 111 10.86 -1.66 -3.12
N LYS A 112 10.13 -2.79 -3.13
CA LYS A 112 10.34 -3.86 -4.12
C LYS A 112 10.02 -3.39 -5.55
N ALA A 113 8.94 -2.64 -5.72
CA ALA A 113 8.58 -2.06 -7.02
C ALA A 113 9.66 -1.09 -7.52
N GLY A 114 10.21 -0.25 -6.63
CA GLY A 114 11.33 0.63 -6.95
C GLY A 114 12.56 -0.15 -7.42
N LYS A 115 12.94 -1.22 -6.72
CA LYS A 115 14.06 -2.10 -7.13
C LYS A 115 13.83 -2.75 -8.49
N LEU A 116 12.63 -3.27 -8.73
CA LEU A 116 12.27 -3.87 -10.02
C LEU A 116 12.31 -2.84 -11.15
N SER A 117 11.89 -1.60 -10.91
CA SER A 117 11.98 -0.52 -11.89
C SER A 117 13.42 -0.27 -12.32
N LEU A 118 14.35 -0.19 -11.36
CA LEU A 118 15.77 -0.01 -11.66
C LEU A 118 16.33 -1.19 -12.48
N THR A 119 15.96 -2.43 -12.12
CA THR A 119 16.36 -3.62 -12.90
C THR A 119 15.82 -3.60 -14.32
N ILE A 120 14.59 -3.10 -14.53
CA ILE A 120 14.01 -2.94 -15.88
C ILE A 120 14.83 -1.93 -16.69
N ASP A 121 15.20 -0.81 -16.08
CA ASP A 121 16.00 0.24 -16.75
C ASP A 121 17.39 -0.29 -17.14
N ASP A 122 18.05 -1.02 -16.24
CA ASP A 122 19.36 -1.65 -16.49
C ASP A 122 19.27 -2.66 -17.65
N LEU A 123 18.32 -3.59 -17.60
CA LEU A 123 18.12 -4.58 -18.66
C LEU A 123 17.74 -3.94 -20.00
N THR A 124 16.98 -2.84 -19.97
CA THR A 124 16.64 -2.07 -21.17
C THR A 124 17.89 -1.45 -21.79
N SER A 125 18.79 -0.91 -20.97
CA SER A 125 20.08 -0.38 -21.42
C SER A 125 20.98 -1.49 -22.01
N GLU A 126 21.09 -2.62 -21.34
CA GLU A 126 21.85 -3.78 -21.83
C GLU A 126 21.32 -4.29 -23.17
N LEU A 127 20.00 -4.37 -23.32
CA LEU A 127 19.37 -4.76 -24.57
C LEU A 127 19.67 -3.76 -25.70
N ALA A 128 19.57 -2.46 -25.42
CA ALA A 128 19.90 -1.42 -26.40
C ALA A 128 21.37 -1.52 -26.86
N ASN A 129 22.30 -1.68 -25.91
CA ASN A 129 23.72 -1.86 -26.21
C ASN A 129 23.98 -3.13 -27.04
N THR A 130 23.28 -4.22 -26.72
CA THR A 130 23.36 -5.48 -27.47
C THR A 130 22.85 -5.32 -28.89
N VAL A 131 21.72 -4.63 -29.07
CA VAL A 131 21.15 -4.32 -30.40
C VAL A 131 22.14 -3.49 -31.22
N THR A 132 22.71 -2.42 -30.65
CA THR A 132 23.72 -1.61 -31.34
C THR A 132 24.95 -2.44 -31.72
N SER A 133 25.46 -3.26 -30.81
CA SER A 133 26.62 -4.13 -31.07
C SER A 133 26.33 -5.14 -32.18
N LYS A 134 25.12 -5.72 -32.17
CA LYS A 134 24.66 -6.63 -33.22
C LYS A 134 24.62 -5.93 -34.58
N THR A 135 24.03 -4.74 -34.67
CA THR A 135 23.98 -3.98 -35.93
C THR A 135 25.38 -3.72 -36.49
N LEU A 136 26.34 -3.32 -35.64
CA LEU A 136 27.73 -3.10 -36.07
C LEU A 136 28.39 -4.38 -36.61
N LEU A 137 28.13 -5.53 -35.98
CA LEU A 137 28.65 -6.81 -36.45
C LEU A 137 27.98 -7.24 -37.77
N GLU A 138 26.69 -6.99 -37.93
CA GLU A 138 25.97 -7.24 -39.19
C GLU A 138 26.56 -6.40 -40.33
N ASP A 139 26.87 -5.13 -40.10
CA ASP A 139 27.53 -4.25 -41.08
C ASP A 139 28.94 -4.75 -41.45
N GLN A 140 29.71 -5.22 -40.46
CA GLN A 140 31.02 -5.82 -40.71
C GLN A 140 30.92 -7.09 -41.55
N VAL A 141 29.95 -7.96 -41.26
CA VAL A 141 29.72 -9.19 -42.03
C VAL A 141 29.34 -8.85 -43.47
N GLN A 142 28.46 -7.88 -43.69
CA GLN A 142 28.08 -7.44 -45.03
C GLN A 142 29.28 -6.89 -45.81
N SER A 143 30.11 -6.07 -45.16
CA SER A 143 31.34 -5.52 -45.75
C SER A 143 32.32 -6.63 -46.18
N LEU A 144 32.55 -7.62 -45.31
CA LEU A 144 33.42 -8.76 -45.60
C LEU A 144 32.87 -9.64 -46.73
N GLN A 145 31.56 -9.89 -46.76
CA GLN A 145 30.91 -10.63 -47.84
C GLN A 145 31.06 -9.91 -49.19
N GLN A 146 30.90 -8.59 -49.21
CA GLN A 146 31.08 -7.78 -50.40
C GLN A 146 32.55 -7.81 -50.88
N ASN A 147 33.51 -7.66 -49.97
CA ASN A 147 34.93 -7.76 -50.29
C ASN A 147 35.29 -9.11 -50.91
N LEU A 148 34.80 -10.21 -50.33
CA LEU A 148 35.03 -11.56 -50.84
C LEU A 148 34.46 -11.74 -52.25
N LYS A 149 33.26 -11.20 -52.50
CA LYS A 149 32.62 -11.19 -53.83
C LYS A 149 33.50 -10.44 -54.85
N ASP A 150 34.03 -9.28 -54.47
CA ASP A 150 34.89 -8.48 -55.34
C ASP A 150 36.24 -9.17 -55.61
N MET A 151 36.86 -9.76 -54.59
CA MET A 151 38.06 -10.59 -54.76
C MET A 151 37.83 -11.78 -55.69
N THR A 152 36.69 -12.47 -55.54
CA THR A 152 36.32 -13.61 -56.40
C THR A 152 36.11 -13.17 -57.85
N ASN A 153 35.46 -12.03 -58.07
CA ASN A 153 35.28 -11.46 -59.40
C ASN A 153 36.63 -11.06 -60.02
N ASN A 154 37.53 -10.47 -59.24
CA ASN A 154 38.88 -10.13 -59.68
C ASN A 154 39.68 -11.37 -60.08
N GLN A 155 39.63 -12.44 -59.27
CA GLN A 155 40.26 -13.72 -59.61
C GLN A 155 39.68 -14.31 -60.90
N ARG A 156 38.36 -14.31 -61.07
CA ARG A 156 37.71 -14.79 -62.31
C ARG A 156 38.18 -14.01 -63.54
N ARG A 157 38.28 -12.68 -63.42
CA ARG A 157 38.79 -11.82 -64.50
C ARG A 157 40.25 -12.11 -64.83
N LEU A 158 41.10 -12.26 -63.82
CA LEU A 158 42.51 -12.61 -63.99
C LEU A 158 42.69 -13.96 -64.67
N LEU A 159 41.93 -14.98 -64.24
CA LEU A 159 41.93 -16.30 -64.88
C LEU A 159 41.53 -16.22 -66.35
N LYS A 160 40.49 -15.45 -66.68
CA LYS A 160 40.07 -15.25 -68.07
C LYS A 160 41.17 -14.60 -68.92
N LEU A 161 41.76 -13.52 -68.43
CA LEU A 161 42.87 -12.84 -69.13
C LEU A 161 44.09 -13.75 -69.32
N TRP A 162 44.35 -14.61 -68.34
CA TRP A 162 45.44 -15.58 -68.43
C TRP A 162 45.17 -16.62 -69.53
N GLU A 163 43.95 -17.15 -69.61
CA GLU A 163 43.55 -18.08 -70.66
C GLU A 163 43.59 -17.41 -72.05
N ASP A 164 43.04 -16.20 -72.17
CA ASP A 164 43.06 -15.44 -73.43
C ASP A 164 44.50 -15.23 -73.94
N LYS A 165 45.43 -14.90 -73.04
CA LYS A 165 46.86 -14.72 -73.37
C LYS A 165 47.56 -16.03 -73.74
N LYS A 166 47.17 -17.14 -73.11
CA LYS A 166 47.69 -18.48 -73.43
C LYS A 166 47.25 -18.88 -74.85
N VAL A 167 45.97 -18.71 -75.18
CA VAL A 167 45.43 -18.96 -76.52
C VAL A 167 46.14 -18.10 -77.57
N GLN A 168 46.41 -16.81 -77.30
CA GLN A 168 47.18 -15.95 -78.22
C GLN A 168 48.60 -16.46 -78.48
N ARG A 169 49.30 -16.97 -77.44
CA ARG A 169 50.64 -17.55 -77.61
C ARG A 169 50.60 -18.83 -78.43
N GLU A 170 49.60 -19.68 -78.21
CA GLU A 170 49.42 -20.92 -78.97
C GLU A 170 49.07 -20.63 -80.45
N GLN A 171 48.24 -19.61 -80.72
CA GLN A 171 47.93 -19.17 -82.09
C GLN A 171 49.13 -18.58 -82.83
N LEU A 172 50.06 -17.93 -82.12
CA LEU A 172 51.32 -17.42 -82.69
C LEU A 172 52.41 -18.50 -82.82
N ALA A 173 52.28 -19.64 -82.13
CA ALA A 173 53.23 -20.75 -82.16
C ALA A 173 52.92 -21.79 -83.27
N LEU A 174 51.80 -21.67 -83.97
CA LEU A 174 51.51 -22.49 -85.14
C LEU A 174 52.18 -21.86 -86.38
N PRO A 175 53.07 -22.58 -87.09
CA PRO A 175 53.58 -22.07 -88.37
C PRO A 175 52.41 -21.88 -89.33
N ALA A 176 52.38 -20.74 -90.01
CA ALA A 176 51.48 -20.51 -91.14
C ALA A 176 51.83 -21.51 -92.26
N ILE A 177 51.27 -22.71 -92.21
CA ILE A 177 51.41 -23.70 -93.27
C ILE A 177 50.42 -23.31 -94.37
N ALA A 178 50.95 -22.62 -95.38
CA ALA A 178 50.31 -22.51 -96.68
C ALA A 178 50.02 -23.92 -97.22
N GLN A 179 48.75 -24.32 -97.31
CA GLN A 179 48.37 -25.59 -97.93
C GLN A 179 48.54 -25.50 -99.46
N LYS A 180 49.62 -26.06 -99.97
CA LYS A 180 49.69 -26.69 -101.30
C LYS A 180 49.87 -28.21 -101.11
N HIS A 181 48.87 -28.95 -101.57
CA HIS A 181 48.95 -30.19 -102.35
C HIS A 181 49.76 -31.44 -101.86
N CYS A 182 49.07 -32.58 -101.99
CA CYS A 182 49.55 -33.95 -102.28
C CYS A 182 49.86 -34.94 -101.13
N ASN A 183 48.85 -35.78 -100.85
CA ASN A 183 48.78 -37.24 -101.03
C ASN A 183 49.81 -38.24 -100.44
N THR A 184 49.21 -39.32 -99.90
CA THR A 184 49.66 -40.72 -99.68
C THR A 184 50.34 -41.12 -98.36
N GLY A 185 49.81 -42.18 -97.74
CA GLY A 185 50.53 -43.07 -96.81
C GLY A 185 49.75 -43.55 -95.58
N ASN A 186 49.30 -44.81 -95.61
CA ASN A 186 48.60 -45.53 -94.54
C ASN A 186 49.38 -45.63 -93.20
N ARG A 187 48.65 -45.75 -92.07
CA ARG A 187 48.50 -46.98 -91.24
C ARG A 187 48.52 -46.76 -89.70
N GLN A 188 47.43 -47.23 -89.08
CA GLN A 188 47.22 -47.84 -87.74
C GLN A 188 47.63 -47.15 -86.41
N GLU A 189 46.58 -47.06 -85.57
CA GLU A 189 46.47 -47.45 -84.15
C GLU A 189 47.27 -46.68 -83.09
N HIS A 190 46.54 -46.09 -82.12
CA HIS A 190 46.49 -46.58 -80.74
C HIS A 190 45.48 -45.78 -79.91
N GLY A 191 44.59 -46.47 -79.20
CA GLY A 191 43.70 -45.87 -78.22
C GLY A 191 44.44 -45.48 -76.94
N GLN A 192 43.88 -44.50 -76.22
CA GLN A 192 44.14 -44.29 -74.79
C GLN A 192 42.91 -43.65 -74.12
N LEU A 193 42.31 -44.42 -73.21
CA LEU A 193 41.42 -43.98 -72.15
C LEU A 193 42.21 -43.11 -71.16
N PHE A 194 41.70 -41.94 -70.77
CA PHE A 194 42.11 -41.28 -69.54
C PHE A 194 40.96 -40.57 -68.82
N ASN A 195 40.65 -41.12 -67.65
CA ASN A 195 39.95 -40.60 -66.47
C ASN A 195 39.21 -39.25 -66.55
N ARG A 196 37.87 -39.30 -66.47
CA ARG A 196 37.06 -38.24 -65.84
C ARG A 196 37.00 -38.48 -64.33
N GLY A 197 37.72 -37.67 -63.56
CA GLY A 197 37.45 -37.51 -62.12
C GLY A 197 36.21 -36.61 -61.92
N PRO A 198 35.35 -36.86 -60.92
CA PRO A 198 34.15 -36.06 -60.71
C PRO A 198 34.49 -34.73 -60.02
N GLN A 199 34.10 -33.62 -60.65
CA GLN A 199 33.99 -32.32 -60.00
C GLN A 199 32.98 -32.44 -58.85
N ARG A 200 33.47 -32.42 -57.60
CA ARG A 200 32.58 -32.19 -56.46
C ARG A 200 32.18 -30.71 -56.44
N SER A 201 30.88 -30.46 -56.49
CA SER A 201 30.30 -29.12 -56.37
C SER A 201 30.62 -28.53 -54.99
N PHE A 202 30.99 -27.24 -54.98
CA PHE A 202 31.27 -26.45 -53.77
C PHE A 202 30.10 -26.38 -52.79
N GLU A 203 28.88 -26.73 -53.20
CA GLU A 203 27.70 -26.76 -52.33
C GLU A 203 27.75 -27.86 -51.25
N CYS A 204 28.52 -28.93 -51.43
CA CYS A 204 28.61 -29.99 -50.42
C CYS A 204 29.56 -29.66 -49.26
N MET A 205 30.46 -28.68 -49.40
CA MET A 205 31.45 -28.37 -48.36
C MET A 205 30.88 -27.46 -47.26
N TRP A 206 29.82 -26.70 -47.56
CA TRP A 206 29.19 -25.79 -46.60
C TRP A 206 28.20 -26.48 -45.65
N ARG A 207 27.73 -27.69 -45.97
CA ARG A 207 26.78 -28.43 -45.13
C ARG A 207 27.44 -29.09 -43.91
N ASP A 208 28.75 -29.35 -43.96
CA ASP A 208 29.48 -30.02 -42.88
C ASP A 208 30.03 -29.08 -41.79
N MET A 209 30.05 -27.76 -42.00
CA MET A 209 30.48 -26.79 -40.97
C MET A 209 29.34 -26.24 -40.09
N GLY A 210 28.08 -26.60 -40.36
CA GLY A 210 26.92 -26.11 -39.60
C GLY A 210 26.54 -26.90 -38.34
N ASN A 211 27.32 -27.93 -37.95
CA ASN A 211 26.90 -28.89 -36.90
C ASN A 211 27.90 -29.05 -35.74
N SER A 212 28.65 -28.01 -35.40
CA SER A 212 29.39 -27.94 -34.13
C SER A 212 29.14 -26.60 -33.44
N GLY A 213 28.20 -26.62 -32.50
CA GLY A 213 27.84 -25.48 -31.66
C GLY A 213 26.66 -25.81 -30.76
N LYS A 214 26.84 -26.80 -29.88
CA LYS A 214 26.13 -26.89 -28.60
C LYS A 214 27.08 -26.40 -27.52
#